data_AF-A0A9D9TZK9-F1
#
_entry.id   AF-A0A9D9TZK9-F1
#
_cell.length_a   1.000
_cell.length_b   1.000
_cell.length_c   1.000
_cell.angle_alpha   90.00
_cell.angle_beta   90.00
_cell.angle_gamma   90.00
#
_symmetry.space_group_name_H-M   'P 1'
#
loop_
_entity.id
_entity.type
_entity.pdbx_description
1 polymer ?
#
loop_
_entity_poly.entity_id
_entity_poly.type
_entity_poly.pdbx_seq_one_letter_code
_entity_poly.pdbx_strand_id
1 'polypeptide(L)'
;CRRMEEKVWPDAVVDSLMRNEFIVVSLYVDEKKNLPLAEQTVERLENGTDKSIVSVGDKWSTFQIENFGATSQPQYAIISPEQIALTKTKFYTPNPDEFIKWLECGLDAFKKTRK
;
A
#
# COMPACT_ATOMS: atom_id res chain seq x y z
N CYS A 1 -8.19 1.57 -8.39
CA CYS A 1 -8.62 1.93 -7.03
C CYS A 1 -10.14 1.89 -6.91
N ARG A 2 -10.86 2.85 -7.50
CA ARG A 2 -12.34 2.94 -7.46
C ARG A 2 -13.11 1.64 -7.59
N ARG A 3 -12.79 0.77 -8.56
CA ARG A 3 -13.49 -0.53 -8.71
C ARG A 3 -13.37 -1.44 -7.48
N MET A 4 -12.26 -1.41 -6.76
CA MET A 4 -12.12 -2.14 -5.49
C MET A 4 -12.98 -1.51 -4.40
N GLU A 5 -12.91 -0.18 -4.28
CA GLU A 5 -13.68 0.60 -3.29
C GLU A 5 -15.19 0.47 -3.49
N GLU A 6 -15.65 0.33 -4.73
CA GLU A 6 -17.08 0.22 -5.06
C GLU A 6 -17.62 -1.22 -4.98
N LYS A 7 -16.78 -2.24 -5.21
CA LYS A 7 -17.25 -3.63 -5.38
C LYS A 7 -16.77 -4.61 -4.32
N VAL A 8 -15.64 -4.33 -3.69
CA VAL A 8 -14.97 -5.27 -2.78
C VAL A 8 -14.97 -4.72 -1.37
N TRP A 9 -14.63 -3.45 -1.18
CA TRP A 9 -14.63 -2.83 0.14
C TRP A 9 -16.02 -2.80 0.81
N PRO A 10 -17.15 -2.63 0.10
CA PRO A 10 -18.47 -2.63 0.73
C PRO A 10 -18.97 -4.03 1.12
N ASP A 11 -18.26 -5.10 0.74
CA ASP A 11 -18.58 -6.44 1.25
C ASP A 11 -18.52 -6.43 2.78
N ALA A 12 -19.54 -6.99 3.43
CA ALA A 12 -19.72 -6.86 4.88
C ALA A 12 -18.55 -7.44 5.68
N VAL A 13 -17.91 -8.51 5.18
CA VAL A 13 -16.78 -9.15 5.86
C VAL A 13 -15.51 -8.34 5.62
N VAL A 14 -15.28 -7.88 4.38
CA VAL A 14 -14.14 -6.99 4.06
C VAL A 14 -14.19 -5.70 4.88
N ASP A 15 -15.33 -5.01 4.89
CA ASP A 15 -15.52 -3.75 5.61
C ASP A 15 -15.27 -3.94 7.12
N SER A 16 -15.84 -5.01 7.70
CA SER A 16 -15.65 -5.34 9.12
C SER A 16 -14.18 -5.58 9.46
N LEU A 17 -13.47 -6.40 8.67
CA LEU A 17 -12.05 -6.65 8.90
C LEU A 17 -11.24 -5.36 8.77
N MET A 18 -11.42 -4.60 7.69
CA MET A 18 -10.66 -3.38 7.43
C MET A 18 -10.87 -2.30 8.50
N ARG A 19 -12.06 -2.20 9.09
CA ARG A 19 -12.35 -1.21 10.15
C ARG A 19 -11.89 -1.63 11.53
N ASN A 20 -12.00 -2.91 11.86
CA ASN A 20 -11.80 -3.38 13.23
C ASN A 20 -10.39 -3.93 13.47
N GLU A 21 -9.78 -4.55 12.46
CA GLU A 21 -8.52 -5.27 12.60
C GLU A 21 -7.32 -4.56 11.94
N PHE A 22 -7.57 -3.52 11.13
CA PHE A 22 -6.54 -2.81 10.38
C PHE A 22 -6.60 -1.29 10.58
N ILE A 23 -5.44 -0.65 10.44
CA ILE A 23 -5.34 0.79 10.18
C ILE A 23 -5.10 0.96 8.69
N VAL A 24 -6.08 1.54 7.99
CA VAL A 24 -6.00 1.74 6.54
C VAL A 24 -5.32 3.09 6.25
N VAL A 25 -4.21 3.04 5.52
CA VAL A 25 -3.47 4.22 5.06
C VAL A 25 -3.50 4.29 3.54
N SER A 26 -3.97 5.42 3.00
CA SER A 26 -4.03 5.66 1.55
C SER A 26 -2.85 6.51 1.10
N LEU A 27 -1.98 5.94 0.26
CA LEU A 27 -0.82 6.62 -0.32
C LEU A 27 -1.13 7.00 -1.78
N TYR A 28 -1.44 8.27 -2.01
CA TYR A 28 -1.79 8.78 -3.34
C TYR A 28 -0.53 9.11 -4.13
N VAL A 29 -0.31 8.40 -5.23
CA VAL A 29 0.86 8.56 -6.12
C VAL A 29 0.71 9.72 -7.11
N ASP A 30 -0.51 10.24 -7.28
CA ASP A 30 -0.86 11.34 -8.18
C ASP A 30 -1.11 12.67 -7.44
N GLU A 31 -0.86 12.70 -6.13
CA GLU A 31 -0.99 13.91 -5.30
C GLU A 31 0.05 14.97 -5.71
N LYS A 32 -0.43 16.13 -6.17
CA LYS A 32 0.40 17.23 -6.69
C LYS A 32 0.87 18.20 -5.61
N LYS A 33 0.47 18.02 -4.36
CA LYS A 33 0.97 18.83 -3.26
C LYS A 33 2.49 18.73 -3.15
N ASN A 34 3.16 19.87 -3.26
CA ASN A 34 4.60 19.95 -3.08
C ASN A 34 4.99 19.63 -1.63
N LEU A 35 6.10 18.91 -1.48
CA LEU A 35 6.77 18.69 -0.21
C LEU A 35 7.46 19.98 0.25
N PRO A 36 7.71 20.15 1.56
CA PRO A 36 8.59 21.20 2.06
C PRO A 36 9.95 21.13 1.35
N LEU A 37 10.57 22.28 1.06
CA LEU A 37 11.84 22.35 0.32
C LEU A 37 12.95 21.48 0.95
N ALA A 38 12.94 21.32 2.27
CA ALA A 38 13.91 20.48 3.00
C ALA A 38 13.74 18.97 2.76
N GLU A 39 12.57 18.52 2.27
CA GLU A 39 12.28 17.13 1.95
C GLU A 39 12.38 16.83 0.44
N GLN A 40 12.58 17.86 -0.39
CA GLN A 40 12.73 17.69 -1.83
C GLN A 40 14.12 17.16 -2.15
N THR A 41 14.19 16.08 -2.94
CA THR A 41 15.45 15.42 -3.27
C THR A 41 15.40 14.83 -4.67
N VAL A 42 16.56 14.42 -5.18
CA VAL A 42 16.67 13.59 -6.39
C VAL A 42 17.28 12.27 -5.98
N GLU A 43 16.55 11.18 -6.18
CA GLU A 43 17.01 9.83 -5.89
C GLU A 43 17.30 9.09 -7.19
N ARG A 44 18.41 8.36 -7.22
CA ARG A 44 18.73 7.45 -8.31
C ARG A 44 18.09 6.10 -8.00
N LEU A 45 17.08 5.74 -8.79
CA LEU A 45 16.39 4.46 -8.67
C LEU A 45 17.33 3.30 -9.05
N GLU A 46 17.01 2.09 -8.61
CA GLU A 46 17.80 0.88 -8.94
C GLU A 46 17.96 0.65 -10.46
N ASN A 47 16.99 1.13 -11.26
CA ASN A 47 17.05 1.04 -12.72
C ASN A 47 18.01 2.06 -13.38
N GLY A 48 18.74 2.86 -12.59
CA GLY A 48 19.68 3.87 -13.05
C GLY A 48 19.06 5.21 -13.45
N THR A 49 17.74 5.37 -13.31
CA THR A 49 17.04 6.63 -13.63
C THR A 49 17.04 7.57 -12.44
N ASP A 50 17.35 8.83 -12.68
CA ASP A 50 17.22 9.87 -11.65
C ASP A 50 15.76 10.33 -11.57
N LYS A 51 15.21 10.31 -10.36
CA LYS A 51 13.83 10.72 -10.09
C LYS A 51 13.79 11.84 -9.06
N SER A 52 13.22 12.97 -9.47
CA SER A 52 12.97 14.11 -8.59
C SER A 52 11.75 13.84 -7.72
N ILE A 53 11.94 13.92 -6.40
CA ILE A 53 10.89 13.81 -5.39
C ILE A 53 10.53 15.22 -4.95
N VAL A 54 9.51 15.81 -5.58
CA VAL A 54 9.09 17.20 -5.32
C VAL A 54 7.70 17.24 -4.71
N SER A 55 6.82 16.32 -5.12
CA SER A 55 5.45 16.19 -4.62
C SER A 55 5.26 15.00 -3.70
N VAL A 56 4.16 15.00 -2.95
CA VAL A 56 3.71 13.86 -2.15
C VAL A 56 3.48 12.63 -3.05
N GLY A 57 2.96 12.83 -4.26
CA GLY A 57 2.81 11.77 -5.26
C GLY A 57 4.14 11.15 -5.66
N ASP A 58 5.15 11.97 -5.94
CA ASP A 58 6.50 11.48 -6.29
C ASP A 58 7.09 10.64 -5.16
N LYS A 59 6.92 11.08 -3.90
CA LYS A 59 7.40 10.38 -2.70
C LYS A 59 6.79 8.98 -2.61
N TRP A 60 5.47 8.87 -2.71
CA TRP A 60 4.80 7.58 -2.60
C TRP A 60 5.00 6.69 -3.83
N SER A 61 5.09 7.28 -5.02
CA SER A 61 5.44 6.58 -6.25
C SER A 61 6.85 5.97 -6.16
N THR A 62 7.83 6.72 -5.66
CA THR A 62 9.19 6.20 -5.46
C THR A 62 9.23 5.13 -4.38
N PHE A 63 8.56 5.35 -3.25
CA PHE A 63 8.42 4.33 -2.20
C PHE A 63 7.86 3.02 -2.73
N GLN A 64 6.82 3.08 -3.58
CA GLN A 64 6.19 1.91 -4.19
C GLN A 64 7.18 1.11 -5.07
N ILE A 65 7.98 1.82 -5.87
CA ILE A 65 8.97 1.22 -6.77
C ILE A 65 10.09 0.56 -5.97
N GLU A 66 10.70 1.29 -5.05
CA GLU A 66 11.89 0.83 -4.33
C GLU A 66 11.57 -0.30 -3.33
N ASN A 67 10.40 -0.28 -2.70
CA ASN A 67 10.07 -1.29 -1.67
C ASN A 67 9.33 -2.51 -2.23
N PHE A 68 8.60 -2.35 -3.34
CA PHE A 68 7.74 -3.42 -3.86
C PHE A 68 7.95 -3.73 -5.34
N GLY A 69 8.86 -3.03 -6.03
CA GLY A 69 9.11 -3.22 -7.46
C GLY A 69 7.86 -2.94 -8.32
N ALA A 70 6.93 -2.12 -7.82
CA ALA A 70 5.61 -1.96 -8.40
C ALA A 70 5.37 -0.52 -8.87
N THR A 71 4.70 -0.38 -10.01
CA THR A 71 4.36 0.92 -10.62
C THR A 71 2.87 1.09 -10.87
N SER A 72 2.06 0.06 -10.63
CA SER A 72 0.63 0.02 -10.94
C SER A 72 -0.23 0.17 -9.68
N GLN A 73 -1.42 0.77 -9.84
CA GLN A 73 -2.41 0.92 -8.78
C GLN A 73 -3.75 0.30 -9.23
N PRO A 74 -4.57 -0.28 -8.32
CA PRO A 74 -4.36 -0.33 -6.87
C PRO A 74 -3.30 -1.36 -6.47
N GLN A 75 -2.53 -1.03 -5.44
CA GLN A 75 -1.67 -1.97 -4.73
C GLN A 75 -1.97 -1.85 -3.24
N TYR A 76 -2.07 -2.99 -2.58
CA TYR A 76 -2.31 -3.15 -1.15
C TYR A 76 -1.13 -3.90 -0.52
N ALA A 77 -0.66 -3.42 0.63
CA ALA A 77 0.37 -4.07 1.42
C ALA A 77 -0.11 -4.13 2.88
N ILE A 78 0.18 -5.25 3.56
CA ILE A 78 -0.04 -5.37 5.01
C ILE A 78 1.34 -5.31 5.65
N ILE A 79 1.53 -4.32 6.52
CA ILE A 79 2.81 -4.01 7.16
C ILE A 79 2.58 -3.96 8.67
N SER A 80 3.50 -4.52 9.46
CA SER A 80 3.48 -4.43 10.92
C SER A 80 3.95 -3.04 11.40
N PRO A 81 3.68 -2.66 12.67
CA PRO A 81 4.20 -1.41 13.25
C PRO A 81 5.74 -1.29 13.19
N GLU A 82 6.44 -2.41 13.14
CA GLU A 82 7.90 -2.52 13.00
C GLU A 82 8.38 -2.39 11.54
N GLN A 83 7.50 -1.96 10.63
CA GLN A 83 7.79 -1.75 9.21
C GLN A 83 8.12 -3.04 8.43
N ILE A 84 7.66 -4.18 8.92
CA ILE A 84 7.87 -5.48 8.28
C ILE A 84 6.65 -5.83 7.43
N ALA A 85 6.86 -6.13 6.14
CA ALA A 85 5.81 -6.65 5.28
C ALA A 85 5.37 -8.03 5.76
N LEU A 86 4.08 -8.18 6.08
CA LEU A 86 3.50 -9.41 6.64
C LEU A 86 3.01 -10.36 5.55
N THR A 87 2.71 -9.84 4.37
CA THR A 87 2.25 -10.62 3.21
C THR A 87 2.86 -10.07 1.93
N LYS A 88 2.76 -10.86 0.84
CA LYS A 88 2.98 -10.31 -0.51
C LYS A 88 1.91 -9.27 -0.82
N THR A 89 2.29 -8.21 -1.52
CA THR A 89 1.35 -7.17 -1.92
C THR A 89 0.28 -7.73 -2.84
N LYS A 90 -0.94 -7.19 -2.73
CA LYS A 90 -2.07 -7.55 -3.57
C LYS A 90 -2.40 -6.40 -4.52
N PHE A 91 -2.77 -6.72 -5.76
CA PHE A 91 -3.22 -5.73 -6.74
C PHE A 91 -4.75 -5.78 -6.87
N TYR A 92 -5.29 -5.34 -8.00
CA TYR A 92 -6.70 -5.45 -8.31
C TYR A 92 -7.22 -6.88 -8.13
N THR A 93 -8.15 -7.06 -7.19
CA THR A 93 -8.71 -8.35 -6.77
C THR A 93 -10.23 -8.22 -6.69
N PRO A 94 -10.97 -8.44 -7.80
CA PRO A 94 -12.40 -8.18 -7.85
C PRO A 94 -13.26 -9.17 -7.05
N ASN A 95 -12.67 -10.26 -6.55
CA ASN A 95 -13.35 -11.26 -5.74
C ASN A 95 -13.17 -10.93 -4.24
N PRO A 96 -14.24 -10.61 -3.48
CA PRO A 96 -14.17 -10.35 -2.06
C PRO A 96 -13.56 -11.50 -1.24
N ASP A 97 -13.92 -12.75 -1.53
CA ASP A 97 -13.41 -13.92 -0.79
C ASP A 97 -11.88 -14.05 -0.90
N GLU A 98 -11.32 -13.71 -2.07
CA GLU A 98 -9.89 -13.72 -2.28
C GLU A 98 -9.19 -12.59 -1.50
N PHE A 99 -9.84 -11.44 -1.39
CA PHE A 99 -9.35 -10.32 -0.62
C PHE A 99 -9.42 -10.58 0.89
N ILE A 100 -10.52 -11.18 1.37
CA ILE A 100 -10.71 -11.62 2.78
C ILE A 100 -9.59 -12.58 3.18
N LYS A 101 -9.33 -13.61 2.39
CA LYS A 101 -8.25 -14.58 2.67
C LYS A 101 -6.89 -13.90 2.78
N TRP A 102 -6.65 -12.86 1.98
CA TRP A 102 -5.40 -12.10 2.05
C TRP A 102 -5.31 -11.25 3.32
N LEU A 103 -6.42 -10.62 3.75
CA LEU A 103 -6.49 -9.91 5.03
C LEU A 103 -6.26 -10.87 6.21
N GLU A 104 -6.96 -12.01 6.25
CA GLU A 104 -6.80 -13.03 7.29
C GLU A 104 -5.37 -13.56 7.36
N CYS A 105 -4.74 -13.80 6.20
CA CYS A 105 -3.34 -14.19 6.12
C CYS A 105 -2.40 -13.17 6.79
N GLY A 106 -2.68 -11.87 6.62
CA GLY A 106 -1.93 -10.80 7.27
C GLY A 106 -2.12 -10.78 8.80
N LEU A 107 -3.35 -10.99 9.28
CA LEU A 107 -3.62 -11.08 10.72
C LEU A 107 -2.92 -12.29 11.36
N ASP A 108 -2.93 -13.42 10.67
CA ASP A 108 -2.24 -14.62 11.14
C ASP A 108 -0.73 -14.48 11.14
N ALA A 109 -0.16 -13.81 10.13
CA ALA A 109 1.25 -13.45 10.11
C ALA A 109 1.60 -12.53 11.29
N PHE A 110 0.78 -11.52 11.58
CA PHE A 110 0.97 -10.60 12.71
C PHE A 110 0.90 -11.30 14.07
N LYS A 111 -0.02 -12.25 14.26
CA LYS A 111 -0.11 -13.05 15.49
C LYS A 111 1.16 -13.89 15.71
N LYS A 112 1.81 -14.35 14.65
CA LYS A 112 3.05 -15.14 14.72
C LYS A 112 4.26 -14.29 15.07
N THR A 113 4.32 -13.02 14.63
CA THR A 113 5.43 -12.12 14.97
C THR A 113 5.39 -11.59 16.40
N ARG A 114 4.24 -11.71 17.09
CA ARG A 114 4.05 -11.31 18.50
C ARG A 114 4.30 -12.42 19.52
N LYS A 115 4.66 -13.63 19.09
CA LYS A 115 5.10 -14.72 19.99
C LYS A 115 6.60 -14.65 20.20
#